data_AF-A0A9E3U2Z6-F1
#
_entry.id   AF-A0A9E3U2Z6-F1
#
_cell.length_a   1.000
_cell.length_b   1.000
_cell.length_c   1.000
_cell.angle_alpha   90.00
_cell.angle_beta   90.00
_cell.angle_gamma   90.00
#
_symmetry.space_group_name_H-M   'P 1'
#
loop_
_entity.id
_entity.type
_entity.pdbx_description
1 polymer ?
#
loop_
_entity_poly.entity_id
_entity_poly.type
_entity_poly.pdbx_seq_one_letter_code
_entity_poly.pdbx_strand_id
1 'polypeptide(L)'
;MTPFHEHFIPIFLSGCFIAAIASLFAARQAGCALPGALLLVGVLTFWATLFFAADRGYRAWQSMPNPPGEAFSDASVVGALVAGWLPGGLFCLVVFGLVRGYQRLNRWANPEAYFDAQRNSSQRDACNPRQGPEAG
;
A
#
# COMPACT_ATOMS: atom_id res chain seq x y z
N MET A 1 -23.09 16.20 10.47
CA MET A 1 -22.13 15.09 10.35
C MET A 1 -22.39 14.13 11.49
N THR A 2 -22.45 12.83 11.25
CA THR A 2 -22.55 11.85 12.35
C THR A 2 -21.17 11.65 12.98
N PRO A 3 -21.05 11.44 14.30
CA PRO A 3 -19.75 11.22 14.97
C PRO A 3 -19.01 9.98 14.45
N PHE A 4 -19.73 9.08 13.79
CA PHE A 4 -19.14 7.99 13.02
C PHE A 4 -18.12 8.49 11.99
N HIS A 5 -18.47 9.50 11.18
CA HIS A 5 -17.60 10.01 10.11
C HIS A 5 -16.35 10.69 10.66
N GLU A 6 -16.47 11.35 11.81
CA GLU A 6 -15.38 12.09 12.45
C GLU A 6 -14.23 11.17 12.89
N HIS A 7 -14.55 9.97 13.37
CA HIS A 7 -13.55 8.97 13.76
C HIS A 7 -13.16 8.03 12.61
N PHE A 8 -14.12 7.66 11.75
CA PHE A 8 -13.89 6.68 10.69
C PHE A 8 -12.94 7.19 9.61
N ILE A 9 -13.17 8.40 9.09
CA ILE A 9 -12.42 8.98 7.97
C ILE A 9 -10.90 9.06 8.25
N PRO A 10 -10.41 9.66 9.35
CA PRO A 10 -8.97 9.80 9.56
C PRO A 10 -8.25 8.46 9.73
N ILE A 11 -8.87 7.50 10.43
CA ILE A 11 -8.29 6.16 10.62
C ILE A 11 -8.24 5.42 9.28
N PHE A 12 -9.33 5.44 8.51
CA PHE A 12 -9.40 4.82 7.19
C PHE A 12 -8.37 5.42 6.21
N LEU A 13 -8.25 6.76 6.18
CA LEU A 13 -7.28 7.44 5.32
C LEU A 13 -5.83 7.11 5.69
N SER A 14 -5.52 6.99 6.99
CA SER A 14 -4.18 6.59 7.44
C SER A 14 -3.84 5.17 6.95
N GLY A 15 -4.81 4.26 6.97
CA GLY A 15 -4.68 2.91 6.42
C GLY A 15 -4.42 2.90 4.91
N CYS A 16 -5.19 3.69 4.17
CA CYS A 16 -4.98 3.89 2.72
C CYS A 16 -3.56 4.40 2.43
N PHE A 17 -3.08 5.37 3.21
CA PHE A 17 -1.76 5.98 3.04
C PHE A 17 -0.64 4.96 3.26
N ILE A 18 -0.70 4.19 4.35
CA ILE A 18 0.30 3.16 4.66
C ILE A 18 0.28 2.05 3.59
N ALA A 19 -0.91 1.58 3.20
CA ALA A 19 -1.06 0.56 2.16
C ALA A 19 -0.52 1.04 0.80
N ALA A 20 -0.73 2.30 0.45
CA ALA A 20 -0.17 2.90 -0.76
C ALA A 20 1.35 2.94 -0.72
N ILE A 21 1.95 3.38 0.40
CA ILE A 21 3.41 3.40 0.58
C ILE A 21 3.99 1.98 0.46
N ALA A 22 3.41 1.01 1.16
CA ALA A 22 3.85 -0.39 1.10
C ALA A 22 3.78 -0.93 -0.34
N SER A 23 2.71 -0.62 -1.07
CA SER A 23 2.52 -1.03 -2.47
C SER A 23 3.53 -0.36 -3.41
N LEU A 24 3.89 0.92 -3.17
CA LEU A 24 4.94 1.63 -3.90
C LEU A 24 6.31 0.99 -3.68
N PHE A 25 6.66 0.67 -2.44
CA PHE A 25 7.92 0.00 -2.13
C PHE A 25 7.98 -1.40 -2.73
N ALA A 26 6.88 -2.17 -2.65
CA ALA A 26 6.76 -3.47 -3.30
C ALA A 26 6.98 -3.36 -4.82
N ALA A 27 6.41 -2.35 -5.47
CA ALA A 27 6.55 -2.17 -6.92
C ALA A 27 7.98 -1.81 -7.37
N ARG A 28 8.85 -1.32 -6.47
CA ARG A 28 10.23 -0.94 -6.79
C ARG A 28 11.25 -2.05 -6.57
N GLN A 29 10.90 -3.12 -5.87
CA GLN A 29 11.83 -4.20 -5.58
C GLN A 29 11.84 -5.29 -6.67
N ALA A 30 13.03 -5.87 -6.89
CA ALA A 30 13.22 -7.01 -7.78
C ALA A 30 12.96 -8.33 -7.04
N GLY A 31 12.30 -9.29 -7.71
CA GLY A 31 11.89 -10.58 -7.14
C GLY A 31 10.39 -10.67 -6.85
N CYS A 32 9.93 -11.83 -6.34
CA CYS A 32 8.51 -12.10 -6.05
C CYS A 32 8.20 -12.20 -4.55
N ALA A 33 9.15 -12.68 -3.73
CA ALA A 33 8.90 -12.97 -2.31
C ALA A 33 8.77 -11.70 -1.45
N LEU A 34 9.73 -10.78 -1.57
CA LEU A 34 9.75 -9.52 -0.80
C LEU A 34 8.59 -8.56 -1.16
N PRO A 35 8.26 -8.33 -2.44
CA PRO A 35 7.07 -7.53 -2.77
C PRO A 35 5.77 -8.22 -2.36
N GLY A 36 5.69 -9.55 -2.40
CA GLY A 36 4.55 -10.29 -1.88
C GLY A 36 4.34 -10.05 -0.38
N ALA A 37 5.41 -10.12 0.42
CA ALA A 37 5.35 -9.83 1.86
C ALA A 37 4.93 -8.38 2.14
N LEU A 38 5.47 -7.40 1.40
CA LEU A 38 5.10 -5.98 1.52
C LEU A 38 3.63 -5.72 1.17
N LEU A 39 3.13 -6.38 0.12
CA LEU A 39 1.71 -6.30 -0.25
C LEU A 39 0.83 -6.92 0.83
N LEU A 40 1.21 -8.08 1.37
CA LEU A 40 0.46 -8.74 2.42
C LEU A 40 0.41 -7.88 3.70
N VAL A 41 1.52 -7.25 4.08
CA VAL A 41 1.56 -6.25 5.17
C VAL A 41 0.65 -5.06 4.86
N GLY A 42 0.66 -4.55 3.62
CA GLY A 42 -0.25 -3.49 3.18
C GLY A 42 -1.72 -3.87 3.32
N VAL A 43 -2.11 -5.07 2.85
CA VAL A 43 -3.47 -5.60 2.94
C VAL A 43 -3.89 -5.76 4.41
N LEU A 44 -3.04 -6.34 5.25
CA LEU A 44 -3.32 -6.51 6.68
C LEU A 44 -3.46 -5.16 7.39
N THR A 45 -2.62 -4.18 7.06
CA THR A 45 -2.67 -2.84 7.66
C THR A 45 -3.94 -2.10 7.25
N PHE A 46 -4.33 -2.18 5.97
CA PHE A 46 -5.58 -1.62 5.48
C PHE A 46 -6.79 -2.30 6.13
N TRP A 47 -6.76 -3.63 6.24
CA TRP A 47 -7.82 -4.40 6.88
C TRP A 47 -7.96 -4.04 8.37
N ALA A 48 -6.84 -3.96 9.11
CA ALA A 48 -6.84 -3.63 10.53
C ALA A 48 -7.36 -2.20 10.77
N THR A 49 -6.90 -1.23 9.98
CA THR A 49 -7.36 0.15 10.09
C THR A 49 -8.85 0.30 9.73
N LEU A 50 -9.34 -0.41 8.72
CA LEU A 50 -10.78 -0.46 8.39
C LEU A 50 -11.60 -1.03 9.55
N PHE A 51 -11.13 -2.11 10.17
CA PHE A 51 -11.80 -2.72 11.32
C PHE A 51 -11.81 -1.79 12.54
N PHE A 52 -10.66 -1.18 12.89
CA PHE A 52 -10.58 -0.22 14.00
C PHE A 52 -11.40 1.05 13.74
N ALA A 53 -11.43 1.54 12.50
CA ALA A 53 -12.26 2.67 12.11
C ALA A 53 -13.75 2.36 12.31
N ALA A 54 -14.19 1.17 11.90
CA ALA A 54 -15.57 0.72 12.08
C ALA A 54 -15.92 0.57 13.58
N ASP A 55 -15.14 -0.17 14.37
CA ASP A 55 -15.40 -0.36 15.82
C ASP A 55 -15.46 0.99 16.57
N ARG A 56 -14.47 1.87 16.36
CA ARG A 56 -14.45 3.20 17.00
C ARG A 56 -15.61 4.08 16.54
N GLY A 57 -15.94 4.05 15.25
CA GLY A 57 -17.05 4.81 14.68
C GLY A 57 -18.39 4.37 15.27
N TYR A 58 -18.63 3.06 15.39
CA TYR A 58 -19.86 2.51 15.97
C TYR A 58 -19.96 2.78 17.46
N ARG A 59 -18.87 2.63 18.23
CA ARG A 59 -18.86 2.98 19.66
C ARG A 59 -19.16 4.45 19.90
N ALA A 60 -18.59 5.34 19.10
CA ALA A 60 -18.91 6.77 19.16
C ALA A 60 -20.37 7.04 18.80
N TRP A 61 -20.90 6.35 17.78
CA TRP A 61 -22.31 6.47 17.39
C TRP A 61 -23.27 6.00 18.50
N GLN A 62 -22.96 4.88 19.17
CA GLN A 62 -23.73 4.33 20.28
C GLN A 62 -23.67 5.21 21.54
N SER A 63 -22.59 5.98 21.74
CA SER A 63 -22.44 6.88 22.89
C SER A 63 -23.25 8.18 22.79
N MET A 64 -23.93 8.44 21.67
CA MET A 64 -24.75 9.65 21.52
C MET A 64 -26.02 9.59 22.39
N PRO A 65 -26.55 10.74 22.84
CA PRO A 65 -27.87 10.80 23.46
C PRO A 65 -28.94 10.40 22.44
N ASN A 66 -29.74 9.38 22.78
CA ASN A 66 -30.76 8.77 21.89
C ASN A 66 -30.16 8.19 20.58
N PRO A 67 -29.33 7.14 20.65
CA PRO A 67 -28.75 6.53 19.46
C PRO A 67 -29.85 5.86 18.62
N PRO A 68 -29.85 6.03 17.28
CA PRO A 68 -30.79 5.35 16.40
C PRO A 68 -30.53 3.83 16.42
N GLY A 69 -31.57 3.01 16.18
CA GLY A 69 -31.46 1.54 16.21
C GLY A 69 -30.40 0.97 15.25
N GLU A 70 -30.11 1.69 14.16
CA GLU A 70 -29.05 1.37 13.20
C GLU A 70 -27.64 1.37 13.80
N ALA A 71 -27.41 2.11 14.89
CA ALA A 71 -26.13 2.16 15.59
C ALA A 71 -25.80 0.84 16.32
N PHE A 72 -26.79 -0.02 16.55
CA PHE A 72 -26.63 -1.35 17.15
C PHE A 72 -26.63 -2.47 16.08
N SER A 73 -26.64 -2.11 14.81
CA SER A 73 -26.51 -3.09 13.73
C SER A 73 -25.05 -3.51 13.59
N ASP A 74 -24.69 -4.67 14.16
CA ASP A 74 -23.33 -5.24 14.09
C ASP A 74 -22.94 -5.75 12.69
N ALA A 75 -23.89 -5.75 11.74
CA ALA A 75 -23.70 -6.30 10.40
C ALA A 75 -22.54 -5.67 9.61
N SER A 76 -22.27 -4.38 9.83
CA SER A 76 -21.22 -3.62 9.17
C SER A 76 -19.82 -3.90 9.73
N VAL A 77 -19.68 -4.11 11.05
CA VAL A 77 -18.41 -4.46 11.70
C VAL A 77 -18.02 -5.89 11.31
N VAL A 78 -18.98 -6.81 11.32
CA VAL A 78 -18.79 -8.18 10.83
C VAL A 78 -18.48 -8.18 9.33
N GLY A 79 -19.16 -7.34 8.55
CA GLY A 79 -18.86 -7.14 7.13
C GLY A 79 -17.45 -6.64 6.88
N ALA A 80 -16.98 -5.64 7.64
CA ALA A 80 -15.61 -5.14 7.55
C ALA A 80 -14.57 -6.21 7.92
N LEU A 81 -14.86 -7.03 8.94
CA LEU A 81 -14.00 -8.13 9.37
C LEU A 81 -13.90 -9.23 8.30
N VAL A 82 -15.05 -9.70 7.79
CA VAL A 82 -15.15 -10.86 6.89
C VAL A 82 -14.84 -10.50 5.45
N ALA A 83 -15.18 -9.29 4.99
CA ALA A 83 -15.02 -8.88 3.60
C ALA A 83 -13.91 -7.85 3.38
N GLY A 84 -13.40 -7.18 4.42
CA GLY A 84 -12.45 -6.06 4.29
C GLY A 84 -11.10 -6.42 3.66
N TRP A 85 -10.73 -7.70 3.64
CA TRP A 85 -9.50 -8.16 2.98
C TRP A 85 -9.62 -8.14 1.45
N LEU A 86 -10.82 -8.27 0.89
CA LEU A 86 -11.07 -8.15 -0.56
C LEU A 86 -10.79 -6.73 -1.10
N PRO A 87 -11.40 -5.65 -0.57
CA PRO A 87 -11.07 -4.30 -1.01
C PRO A 87 -9.63 -3.92 -0.66
N GLY A 88 -9.07 -4.39 0.46
CA GLY A 88 -7.65 -4.18 0.78
C GLY A 88 -6.70 -4.84 -0.22
N GLY A 89 -6.96 -6.11 -0.57
CA GLY A 89 -6.23 -6.85 -1.59
C GLY A 89 -6.33 -6.20 -2.96
N LEU A 90 -7.55 -5.84 -3.38
CA LEU A 90 -7.79 -5.16 -4.66
C LEU A 90 -7.06 -3.81 -4.71
N PHE A 91 -7.14 -3.01 -3.65
CA PHE A 91 -6.45 -1.72 -3.57
C PHE A 91 -4.93 -1.87 -3.73
N CYS A 92 -4.32 -2.77 -2.94
CA CYS A 92 -2.88 -3.03 -3.02
C CYS A 92 -2.46 -3.55 -4.40
N LEU A 93 -3.23 -4.46 -5.00
CA LEU A 93 -2.94 -5.00 -6.34
C LEU A 93 -3.08 -3.94 -7.44
N VAL A 94 -4.10 -3.07 -7.38
CA VAL A 94 -4.30 -1.99 -8.34
C VAL A 94 -3.14 -1.00 -8.26
N VAL A 95 -2.77 -0.54 -7.06
CA VAL A 95 -1.65 0.39 -6.87
C VAL A 95 -0.34 -0.22 -7.37
N PHE A 96 -0.06 -1.47 -6.99
CA PHE A 96 1.12 -2.20 -7.45
C PHE A 96 1.14 -2.36 -8.98
N GLY A 97 0.00 -2.74 -9.57
CA GLY A 97 -0.16 -2.92 -11.01
C GLY A 97 0.03 -1.62 -11.79
N LEU A 98 -0.56 -0.52 -11.32
CA LEU A 98 -0.40 0.81 -11.92
C LEU A 98 1.05 1.28 -11.88
N VAL A 99 1.74 1.12 -10.74
CA VAL A 99 3.12 1.58 -10.59
C VAL A 99 4.07 0.75 -11.46
N ARG A 100 3.90 -0.57 -11.46
CA ARG A 100 4.73 -1.46 -12.28
C ARG A 100 4.43 -1.29 -13.78
N GLY A 101 3.15 -1.09 -14.12
CA GLY A 101 2.70 -0.77 -15.48
C GLY A 101 3.28 0.56 -15.97
N TYR A 102 3.21 1.60 -15.15
CA TYR A 102 3.82 2.90 -15.42
C TYR A 102 5.33 2.80 -15.60
N GLN A 103 6.04 2.09 -14.72
CA GLN A 103 7.48 1.86 -14.87
C GLN A 103 7.81 1.12 -16.16
N ARG A 104 7.02 0.10 -16.52
CA ARG A 104 7.20 -0.67 -17.76
C ARG A 104 6.93 0.19 -18.99
N LEU A 105 5.86 0.97 -18.98
CA LEU A 105 5.52 1.91 -20.05
C LEU A 105 6.58 3.00 -20.20
N ASN A 106 7.06 3.58 -19.09
CA ASN A 106 8.10 4.60 -19.12
C ASN A 106 9.43 4.04 -19.68
N ARG A 107 9.79 2.79 -19.35
CA ARG A 107 10.95 2.10 -19.95
C ARG A 107 10.76 1.85 -21.45
N TRP A 108 9.54 1.52 -21.88
CA TRP A 108 9.21 1.34 -23.30
C TRP A 108 9.24 2.66 -24.07
N ALA A 109 8.73 3.74 -23.47
CA ALA A 109 8.65 5.06 -24.09
C ALA A 109 10.00 5.79 -24.15
N ASN A 110 10.89 5.57 -23.17
CA ASN A 110 12.20 6.21 -23.08
C ASN A 110 13.34 5.17 -23.06
N PRO A 111 13.57 4.43 -24.16
CA PRO A 111 14.64 3.45 -24.24
C PRO A 111 16.04 4.10 -24.13
N GLU A 112 16.20 5.32 -24.66
CA GLU A 112 17.49 6.03 -24.66
C GLU A 112 17.97 6.37 -23.25
N ALA A 113 17.07 6.82 -22.36
CA ALA A 113 17.39 7.08 -20.97
C ALA A 113 17.85 5.81 -20.21
N TYR A 114 17.34 4.63 -20.60
CA TYR A 114 17.79 3.35 -20.04
C TYR A 114 19.19 3.00 -20.53
N PHE A 115 19.45 3.11 -21.84
CA PHE A 115 20.78 2.85 -22.41
C PHE A 115 21.84 3.83 -21.90
N ASP A 116 21.49 5.11 -21.73
CA ASP A 116 22.41 6.12 -21.18
C ASP A 116 22.74 5.88 -19.71
N ALA A 117 21.75 5.48 -18.90
CA ALA A 117 21.98 5.09 -17.51
C ALA A 117 22.92 3.87 -17.42
N GLN A 118 22.73 2.88 -18.31
CA GLN A 118 23.54 1.67 -18.34
C GLN A 118 24.96 1.94 -18.87
N ARG A 119 25.10 2.81 -19.87
CA ARG A 119 26.41 3.25 -20.38
C ARG A 119 27.20 3.99 -19.30
N ASN A 120 26.56 4.92 -18.60
CA ASN A 120 27.19 5.71 -17.54
C ASN A 120 27.56 4.90 -16.28
N SER A 121 26.86 3.80 -15.98
CA SER A 121 27.29 2.88 -14.92
C SER A 121 28.53 2.09 -15.36
N SER A 122 28.49 1.51 -16.56
CA SER A 122 29.61 0.72 -17.08
C SER A 122 30.88 1.56 -17.27
N GLN A 123 30.74 2.82 -17.69
CA GLN A 123 31.86 3.74 -17.84
C GLN A 123 32.43 4.19 -16.49
N ARG A 124 31.60 4.34 -15.46
CA ARG A 124 32.06 4.59 -14.09
C ARG A 124 32.82 3.40 -13.51
N ASP A 125 32.36 2.18 -13.75
CA ASP A 125 33.04 0.97 -13.30
C ASP A 125 34.38 0.77 -14.02
N ALA A 126 34.42 1.02 -15.33
CA ALA A 126 35.66 0.96 -16.11
C ALA A 126 36.69 2.04 -15.73
N CYS A 127 36.24 3.22 -15.29
CA CYS A 127 37.09 4.29 -14.80
C CYS A 127 37.35 4.25 -13.29
N ASN A 128 36.87 3.23 -12.56
CA ASN A 128 37.17 3.06 -11.15
C ASN A 128 38.38 2.13 -10.97
N PRO A 129 39.61 2.67 -10.80
CA PRO A 129 40.82 1.87 -10.72
C PRO A 129 40.94 1.04 -9.42
N ARG A 130 39.94 1.10 -8.52
CA ARG A 130 39.93 0.33 -7.26
C ARG A 130 39.43 -1.11 -7.39
N GLN A 131 38.90 -1.53 -8.55
CA GLN A 131 38.54 -2.94 -8.80
C GLN A 131 39.63 -3.66 -9.60
N GLY A 132 40.89 -3.50 -9.20
CA GLY A 132 41.93 -4.46 -9.58
C GLY A 132 41.67 -5.79 -8.85
N PRO A 133 41.92 -6.95 -9.49
CA PRO A 133 41.83 -8.23 -8.81
C PRO A 133 42.90 -8.28 -7.72
N GLU A 134 42.51 -8.06 -6.47
CA GLU A 134 43.30 -8.56 -5.35
C GLU A 134 43.16 -10.08 -5.36
N ALA A 135 44.07 -10.70 -6.10
CA ALA A 135 44.38 -12.11 -6.04
C ALA A 135 44.83 -12.45 -4.61
N GLY A 136 44.20 -13.47 -4.03
CA GLY A 136 44.53 -14.07 -2.75
C GLY A 136 43.67 -15.29 -2.51
#